data_AF-A0A0Q6ULQ8-F1
#
_entry.id   AF-A0A0Q6ULQ8-F1
#
_cell.length_a   1.000
_cell.length_b   1.000
_cell.length_c   1.000
_cell.angle_alpha   90.00
_cell.angle_beta   90.00
_cell.angle_gamma   90.00
#
_symmetry.space_group_name_H-M   'P 1'
#
loop_
_entity.id
_entity.type
_entity.pdbx_description
1 polymer ?
#
loop_
_entity_poly.entity_id
_entity_poly.type
_entity_poly.pdbx_seq_one_letter_code
_entity_poly.pdbx_strand_id
1 'polypeptide(L)'
;MVETLSANLARAAVTAQGAIAEAALRQADRPAALSPDPFHVAPALNEVMSRLAAQPDRLMRAQADLFSQYMDLWQTTARRAAGEEVSPVVAPAAGDKRFNDPDWASNPMFDLMKQSYLLSSNWLNGLIAEVDGVDPASKRRVEFFTKMLTDAFSPSNFLISNPAALREVVQTQGQSLVRGMENFAADLDRGGGQLAISQTDLAKFKVGENVATAPGKVVYQNDILQLLQFNPTTETVNEIPLLIFPPWINKFYILDLRPENSMIRWLTGQGFTVFVASWVNPDQNLAAKTFEDYMFEGIYDATQQVMTQCGVDRVNTVGYCIGGTLLSVALAHMAARGDKRINSATFFAAQQDFAEAGDLLLFTNEEWLQSIEQQMDAAGGFLPSQSMADTFNALRGNDLIWSFFVSNYLMGKEPRPFDLLFWNADQTRMPKSLHLFYLRNFYKDNALTTGKLSLGGEQLDLSKVKTPIYVQSSKDDHIAPFRSVYRGAKAFGGPVTFTMAGSGHIAGVINHPDAKKYQHWTNDGLPGDVGDWIASAEEHPGSWWPHWAAWLRARSGSQIPARDPIKGPLKPLEDAPGSFVMVKSQP
;
A
#
# COMPACT_ATOMS: atom_id res chain seq x y z
N MET A 1 -20.83 -40.36 -22.90
CA MET A 1 -19.72 -39.65 -23.59
C MET A 1 -19.64 -38.20 -23.14
N VAL A 2 -20.74 -37.42 -23.18
CA VAL A 2 -20.79 -36.04 -22.62
C VAL A 2 -20.61 -36.02 -21.10
N GLU A 3 -21.31 -36.88 -20.34
CA GLU A 3 -21.12 -36.97 -18.87
C GLU A 3 -19.69 -37.36 -18.47
N THR A 4 -19.07 -38.28 -19.23
CA THR A 4 -17.69 -38.73 -18.98
C THR A 4 -16.67 -37.63 -19.31
N LEU A 5 -16.91 -36.85 -20.37
CA LEU A 5 -16.10 -35.70 -20.74
C LEU A 5 -16.24 -34.57 -19.71
N SER A 6 -17.47 -34.27 -19.27
CA SER A 6 -17.74 -33.30 -18.20
C SER A 6 -17.14 -33.71 -16.86
N ALA A 7 -17.23 -34.99 -16.49
CA ALA A 7 -16.61 -35.52 -15.28
C ALA A 7 -15.08 -35.49 -15.35
N ASN A 8 -14.49 -35.75 -16.52
CA ASN A 8 -13.04 -35.67 -16.72
C ASN A 8 -12.53 -34.23 -16.77
N LEU A 9 -13.30 -33.29 -17.34
CA LEU A 9 -13.00 -31.85 -17.30
C LEU A 9 -13.13 -31.30 -15.88
N ALA A 10 -14.17 -31.68 -15.14
CA ALA A 10 -14.31 -31.31 -13.74
C ALA A 10 -13.17 -31.88 -12.88
N ARG A 11 -12.78 -33.14 -13.11
CA ARG A 11 -11.66 -33.78 -12.42
C ARG A 11 -10.33 -33.11 -12.79
N ALA A 12 -10.12 -32.78 -14.07
CA ALA A 12 -8.95 -32.03 -14.53
C ALA A 12 -8.92 -30.62 -13.93
N ALA A 13 -10.06 -29.94 -13.83
CA ALA A 13 -10.18 -28.62 -13.20
C ALA A 13 -9.92 -28.69 -11.68
N VAL A 14 -10.38 -29.73 -11.00
CA VAL A 14 -10.10 -29.96 -9.56
C VAL A 14 -8.63 -30.31 -9.33
N THR A 15 -8.03 -31.16 -10.17
CA THR A 15 -6.59 -31.47 -10.10
C THR A 15 -5.74 -30.24 -10.42
N ALA A 16 -6.13 -29.45 -11.42
CA ALA A 16 -5.51 -28.17 -11.72
C ALA A 16 -5.67 -27.20 -10.54
N GLN A 17 -6.84 -27.12 -9.90
CA GLN A 17 -7.03 -26.34 -8.68
C GLN A 17 -6.16 -26.80 -7.52
N GLY A 18 -5.96 -28.11 -7.35
CA GLY A 18 -5.02 -28.66 -6.38
C GLY A 18 -3.60 -28.18 -6.66
N ALA A 19 -3.16 -28.22 -7.93
CA ALA A 19 -1.85 -27.72 -8.34
C ALA A 19 -1.72 -26.18 -8.22
N ILE A 20 -2.82 -25.44 -8.48
CA ILE A 20 -2.90 -23.97 -8.32
C ILE A 20 -2.81 -23.59 -6.84
N ALA A 21 -3.57 -24.26 -5.98
CA ALA A 21 -3.54 -24.06 -4.54
C ALA A 21 -2.17 -24.46 -3.96
N GLU A 22 -1.58 -25.56 -4.44
CA GLU A 22 -0.22 -25.97 -4.06
C GLU A 22 0.83 -24.96 -4.55
N ALA A 23 0.69 -24.40 -5.74
CA ALA A 23 1.58 -23.34 -6.24
C ALA A 23 1.45 -22.05 -5.41
N ALA A 24 0.21 -21.64 -5.08
CA ALA A 24 -0.06 -20.49 -4.21
C ALA A 24 0.48 -20.71 -2.78
N LEU A 25 0.34 -21.92 -2.23
CA LEU A 25 0.92 -22.31 -0.94
C LEU A 25 2.45 -22.35 -0.99
N ARG A 26 3.05 -22.92 -2.04
CA ARG A 26 4.51 -22.90 -2.26
C ARG A 26 5.06 -21.49 -2.43
N GLN A 27 4.26 -20.55 -2.93
CA GLN A 27 4.60 -19.13 -3.02
C GLN A 27 4.49 -18.43 -1.67
N ALA A 28 3.55 -18.82 -0.82
CA ALA A 28 3.51 -18.41 0.59
C ALA A 28 4.66 -19.04 1.43
N ASP A 29 5.15 -20.23 1.05
CA ASP A 29 6.21 -21.01 1.70
C ASP A 29 7.64 -20.75 1.13
N ARG A 30 7.86 -19.74 0.28
CA ARG A 30 9.19 -19.43 -0.29
C ARG A 30 9.52 -17.93 -0.19
N PRO A 31 10.79 -17.56 0.08
CA PRO A 31 11.93 -17.92 -0.78
C PRO A 31 13.01 -18.78 -0.11
N ALA A 32 13.62 -19.66 -0.91
CA ALA A 32 14.83 -20.36 -0.56
C ALA A 32 16.00 -19.38 -0.36
N ALA A 33 16.40 -19.16 0.89
CA ALA A 33 17.69 -18.57 1.26
C ALA A 33 18.08 -19.07 2.66
N LEU A 34 18.79 -20.21 2.73
CA LEU A 34 19.51 -20.83 3.88
C LEU A 34 18.84 -20.96 5.27
N SER A 35 17.81 -20.18 5.61
CA SER A 35 16.97 -20.29 6.80
C SER A 35 15.58 -20.80 6.38
N PRO A 36 15.09 -21.91 6.94
CA PRO A 36 13.75 -22.44 6.66
C PRO A 36 12.61 -21.55 7.20
N ASP A 37 12.91 -20.48 7.94
CA ASP A 37 11.91 -19.56 8.50
C ASP A 37 12.45 -18.10 8.57
N PRO A 38 12.51 -17.37 7.43
CA PRO A 38 13.02 -16.00 7.40
C PRO A 38 12.14 -15.01 8.16
N PHE A 39 10.90 -15.36 8.48
CA PHE A 39 9.96 -14.49 9.19
C PHE A 39 9.95 -14.74 10.70
N HIS A 40 10.71 -15.71 11.22
CA HIS A 40 10.68 -16.12 12.63
C HIS A 40 9.27 -16.50 13.11
N VAL A 41 8.51 -17.18 12.27
CA VAL A 41 7.17 -17.68 12.57
C VAL A 41 7.25 -18.89 13.49
N ALA A 42 8.13 -19.84 13.24
CA ALA A 42 8.24 -21.07 14.02
C ALA A 42 8.68 -20.82 15.47
N PRO A 43 9.69 -19.96 15.77
CA PRO A 43 10.00 -19.57 17.15
C PRO A 43 8.83 -18.88 17.84
N ALA A 44 8.17 -17.92 17.17
CA ALA A 44 7.03 -17.19 17.73
C ALA A 44 5.83 -18.12 17.98
N LEU A 45 5.56 -19.04 17.05
CA LEU A 45 4.53 -20.06 17.19
C LEU A 45 4.85 -21.01 18.35
N ASN A 46 6.09 -21.47 18.48
CA ASN A 46 6.51 -22.29 19.61
C ASN A 46 6.34 -21.56 20.95
N GLU A 47 6.68 -20.26 21.01
CA GLU A 47 6.45 -19.43 22.19
C GLU A 47 4.96 -19.36 22.55
N VAL A 48 4.11 -19.00 21.58
CA VAL A 48 2.65 -18.92 21.78
C VAL A 48 2.06 -20.28 22.18
N MET A 49 2.41 -21.35 21.46
CA MET A 49 1.91 -22.70 21.72
C MET A 49 2.39 -23.26 23.06
N SER A 50 3.63 -22.99 23.46
CA SER A 50 4.14 -23.41 24.78
C SER A 50 3.45 -22.66 25.91
N ARG A 51 3.18 -21.36 25.75
CA ARG A 51 2.40 -20.55 26.71
C ARG A 51 0.96 -21.02 26.80
N LEU A 52 0.33 -21.33 25.67
CA LEU A 52 -1.00 -21.95 25.63
C LEU A 52 -1.02 -23.30 26.35
N ALA A 53 -0.04 -24.16 26.09
CA ALA A 53 0.08 -25.46 26.75
C ALA A 53 0.28 -25.34 28.27
N ALA A 54 0.93 -24.26 28.72
CA ALA A 54 1.08 -23.94 30.15
C ALA A 54 -0.20 -23.38 30.79
N GLN A 55 -1.28 -23.15 30.03
CA GLN A 55 -2.58 -22.67 30.49
C GLN A 55 -3.69 -23.70 30.22
N PRO A 56 -3.66 -24.90 30.85
CA PRO A 56 -4.59 -26.00 30.55
C PRO A 56 -6.06 -25.63 30.80
N ASP A 57 -6.35 -24.86 31.86
CA ASP A 57 -7.71 -24.40 32.16
C ASP A 57 -8.29 -23.52 31.05
N ARG A 58 -7.43 -22.78 30.34
CA ARG A 58 -7.83 -21.93 29.22
C ARG A 58 -8.10 -22.76 27.98
N LEU A 59 -7.21 -23.69 27.65
CA LEU A 59 -7.41 -24.62 26.54
C LEU A 59 -8.70 -25.42 26.72
N MET A 60 -8.96 -25.92 27.93
CA MET A 60 -10.20 -26.63 28.25
C MET A 60 -11.43 -25.74 28.08
N ARG A 61 -11.40 -24.49 28.57
CA ARG A 61 -12.49 -23.52 28.38
C ARG A 61 -12.72 -23.21 26.92
N ALA A 62 -11.68 -22.85 26.18
CA ALA A 62 -11.77 -22.58 24.75
C ALA A 62 -12.30 -23.78 23.95
N GLN A 63 -11.90 -25.01 24.31
CA GLN A 63 -12.41 -26.23 23.69
C GLN A 63 -13.88 -26.48 24.04
N ALA A 64 -14.29 -26.25 25.30
CA ALA A 64 -15.68 -26.36 25.73
C ALA A 64 -16.57 -25.32 25.01
N ASP A 65 -16.10 -24.09 24.87
CA ASP A 65 -16.79 -23.01 24.16
C ASP A 65 -16.95 -23.34 22.67
N LEU A 66 -15.91 -23.90 22.03
CA LEU A 66 -16.01 -24.37 20.64
C LEU A 66 -17.03 -25.50 20.52
N PHE A 67 -16.97 -26.50 21.41
CA PHE A 67 -17.91 -27.62 21.41
C PHE A 67 -19.36 -27.15 21.60
N SER A 68 -19.60 -26.22 22.54
CA SER A 68 -20.92 -25.61 22.75
C SER A 68 -21.43 -24.92 21.49
N GLN A 69 -20.60 -24.09 20.84
CA GLN A 69 -20.97 -23.41 19.61
C GLN A 69 -21.27 -24.37 18.46
N TYR A 70 -20.55 -25.50 18.35
CA TYR A 70 -20.86 -26.55 17.37
C TYR A 70 -22.17 -27.28 17.68
N MET A 71 -22.47 -27.53 18.95
CA MET A 71 -23.76 -28.10 19.36
C MET A 71 -24.91 -27.15 19.00
N ASP A 72 -24.75 -25.85 19.25
CA ASP A 72 -25.73 -24.82 18.88
C ASP A 72 -25.91 -24.74 17.37
N LEU A 73 -24.81 -24.87 16.61
CA LEU A 73 -24.85 -24.92 15.15
C LEU A 73 -25.63 -26.14 14.67
N TRP A 74 -25.35 -27.34 15.18
CA TRP A 74 -26.09 -28.55 14.80
C TRP A 74 -27.58 -28.46 15.14
N GLN A 75 -27.93 -27.93 16.31
CA GLN A 75 -29.33 -27.68 16.68
C GLN A 75 -30.00 -26.68 15.74
N THR A 76 -29.33 -25.57 15.45
CA THR A 76 -29.84 -24.51 14.55
C THR A 76 -30.01 -25.04 13.12
N THR A 77 -29.06 -25.82 12.62
CA THR A 77 -29.14 -26.47 11.30
C THR A 77 -30.29 -27.47 11.25
N ALA A 78 -30.49 -28.29 12.29
CA ALA A 78 -31.60 -29.25 12.34
C ALA A 78 -32.97 -28.54 12.36
N ARG A 79 -33.11 -27.46 13.13
CA ARG A 79 -34.34 -26.65 13.19
C ARG A 79 -34.63 -25.93 11.87
N ARG A 80 -33.60 -25.36 11.23
CA ARG A 80 -33.73 -24.78 9.88
C ARG A 80 -34.12 -25.82 8.84
N ALA A 81 -33.54 -27.02 8.90
CA ALA A 81 -33.92 -28.13 8.02
C ALA A 81 -35.38 -28.59 8.23
N ALA A 82 -35.92 -28.40 9.43
CA ALA A 82 -37.34 -28.60 9.75
C ALA A 82 -38.26 -27.43 9.32
N GLY A 83 -37.72 -26.39 8.70
CA GLY A 83 -38.48 -25.24 8.18
C GLY A 83 -38.65 -24.09 9.17
N GLU A 84 -37.97 -24.10 10.32
CA GLU A 84 -38.02 -22.99 11.28
C GLU A 84 -37.10 -21.83 10.86
N GLU A 85 -37.58 -20.59 11.05
CA GLU A 85 -36.73 -19.41 10.97
C GLU A 85 -35.94 -19.24 12.28
N VAL A 86 -34.66 -19.58 12.24
CA VAL A 86 -33.74 -19.44 13.37
C VAL A 86 -32.59 -18.52 12.99
N SER A 87 -32.20 -17.60 13.87
CA SER A 87 -31.02 -16.75 13.69
C SER A 87 -29.75 -17.59 13.55
N PRO A 88 -28.77 -17.16 12.73
CA PRO A 88 -27.49 -17.86 12.64
C PRO A 88 -26.71 -17.78 13.95
N VAL A 89 -25.90 -18.79 14.26
CA VAL A 89 -25.06 -18.85 15.46
C VAL A 89 -23.91 -17.84 15.37
N VAL A 90 -23.40 -17.62 14.16
CA VAL A 90 -22.34 -16.65 13.88
C VAL A 90 -22.60 -15.94 12.56
N ALA A 91 -22.26 -14.65 12.51
CA ALA A 91 -22.34 -13.82 11.31
C ALA A 91 -20.94 -13.42 10.81
N PRO A 92 -20.75 -13.21 9.49
CA PRO A 92 -19.54 -12.61 8.97
C PRO A 92 -19.28 -11.23 9.59
N ALA A 93 -18.00 -10.84 9.67
CA ALA A 93 -17.64 -9.50 10.10
C ALA A 93 -18.24 -8.43 9.17
N ALA A 94 -18.52 -7.24 9.72
CA ALA A 94 -19.05 -6.14 8.92
C ALA A 94 -18.09 -5.80 7.76
N GLY A 95 -18.59 -5.88 6.53
CA GLY A 95 -17.81 -5.63 5.31
C GLY A 95 -17.14 -6.85 4.68
N ASP A 96 -17.24 -8.05 5.27
CA ASP A 96 -16.75 -9.29 4.66
C ASP A 96 -17.59 -9.66 3.42
N LYS A 97 -17.00 -9.46 2.24
CA LYS A 97 -17.69 -9.65 0.96
C LYS A 97 -17.69 -11.10 0.47
N ARG A 98 -16.94 -12.01 1.12
CA ARG A 98 -16.79 -13.42 0.70
C ARG A 98 -18.12 -14.17 0.74
N PHE A 99 -19.00 -13.78 1.66
CA PHE A 99 -20.28 -14.43 1.93
C PHE A 99 -21.49 -13.65 1.42
N ASN A 100 -21.32 -12.77 0.42
CA ASN A 100 -22.39 -11.93 -0.13
C ASN A 100 -23.40 -12.66 -1.02
N ASP A 101 -23.05 -13.82 -1.59
CA ASP A 101 -24.00 -14.60 -2.39
C ASP A 101 -25.15 -15.09 -1.50
N PRO A 102 -26.43 -14.89 -1.90
CA PRO A 102 -27.58 -15.29 -1.09
C PRO A 102 -27.60 -16.78 -0.70
N ASP A 103 -26.99 -17.65 -1.50
CA ASP A 103 -26.95 -19.10 -1.23
C ASP A 103 -26.15 -19.42 0.03
N TRP A 104 -25.24 -18.56 0.45
CA TRP A 104 -24.55 -18.70 1.73
C TRP A 104 -25.50 -18.64 2.93
N ALA A 105 -26.70 -18.08 2.77
CA ALA A 105 -27.72 -18.01 3.81
C ALA A 105 -28.93 -18.90 3.51
N SER A 106 -29.33 -19.02 2.25
CA SER A 106 -30.55 -19.74 1.86
C SER A 106 -30.34 -21.25 1.69
N ASN A 107 -29.13 -21.70 1.35
CA ASN A 107 -28.84 -23.13 1.15
C ASN A 107 -28.28 -23.75 2.45
N PRO A 108 -28.93 -24.78 3.02
CA PRO A 108 -28.49 -25.37 4.29
C PRO A 108 -27.05 -25.89 4.31
N MET A 109 -26.55 -26.41 3.18
CA MET A 109 -25.18 -26.94 3.08
C MET A 109 -24.14 -25.81 3.09
N PHE A 110 -24.36 -24.76 2.29
CA PHE A 110 -23.45 -23.60 2.25
C PHE A 110 -23.50 -22.82 3.56
N ASP A 111 -24.68 -22.67 4.16
CA ASP A 111 -24.82 -22.01 5.45
C ASP A 111 -24.10 -22.78 6.57
N LEU A 112 -24.24 -24.11 6.63
CA LEU A 112 -23.49 -24.96 7.58
C LEU A 112 -21.97 -24.83 7.38
N MET A 113 -21.48 -24.87 6.14
CA MET A 113 -20.06 -24.70 5.83
C MET A 113 -19.53 -23.33 6.27
N LYS A 114 -20.24 -22.25 5.90
CA LYS A 114 -19.91 -20.88 6.30
C LYS A 114 -19.86 -20.74 7.83
N GLN A 115 -20.90 -21.17 8.53
CA GLN A 115 -20.96 -21.04 9.98
C GLN A 115 -19.88 -21.89 10.67
N SER A 116 -19.64 -23.12 10.22
CA SER A 116 -18.56 -23.99 10.73
C SER A 116 -17.18 -23.34 10.57
N TYR A 117 -16.93 -22.74 9.39
CA TYR A 117 -15.72 -21.99 9.11
C TYR A 117 -15.55 -20.78 10.04
N LEU A 118 -16.58 -19.92 10.14
CA LEU A 118 -16.54 -18.71 10.97
C LEU A 118 -16.34 -19.05 12.45
N LEU A 119 -16.98 -20.11 12.96
CA LEU A 119 -16.76 -20.56 14.34
C LEU A 119 -15.32 -21.00 14.56
N SER A 120 -14.79 -21.86 13.68
CA SER A 120 -13.41 -22.35 13.79
C SER A 120 -12.38 -21.24 13.64
N SER A 121 -12.57 -20.32 12.70
CA SER A 121 -11.64 -19.23 12.46
C SER A 121 -11.68 -18.20 13.59
N ASN A 122 -12.87 -17.82 14.09
CA ASN A 122 -13.00 -16.93 15.24
C ASN A 122 -12.41 -17.57 16.51
N TRP A 123 -12.64 -18.86 16.71
CA TRP A 123 -12.06 -19.60 17.83
C TRP A 123 -10.54 -19.63 17.79
N LEU A 124 -9.94 -20.02 16.65
CA LEU A 124 -8.49 -20.12 16.52
C LEU A 124 -7.82 -18.75 16.66
N ASN A 125 -8.36 -17.73 16.00
CA ASN A 125 -7.83 -16.37 16.10
C ASN A 125 -8.00 -15.80 17.52
N GLY A 126 -9.15 -16.05 18.17
CA GLY A 126 -9.39 -15.64 19.57
C GLY A 126 -8.44 -16.32 20.55
N LEU A 127 -8.23 -17.63 20.39
CA LEU A 127 -7.32 -18.40 21.25
C LEU A 127 -5.91 -17.79 21.27
N ILE A 128 -5.41 -17.35 20.12
CA ILE A 128 -4.09 -16.72 19.97
C ILE A 128 -4.13 -15.26 20.46
N ALA A 129 -5.16 -14.50 20.09
CA ALA A 129 -5.29 -13.09 20.42
C ALA A 129 -5.39 -12.81 21.91
N GLU A 130 -5.86 -13.78 22.70
CA GLU A 130 -6.00 -13.60 24.12
C GLU A 130 -4.83 -14.18 24.94
N VAL A 131 -3.82 -14.83 24.33
CA VAL A 131 -2.68 -15.39 25.07
C VAL A 131 -1.90 -14.29 25.77
N ASP A 132 -1.68 -14.46 27.08
CA ASP A 132 -0.90 -13.55 27.91
C ASP A 132 0.52 -14.08 28.14
N GLY A 133 1.46 -13.17 28.45
CA GLY A 133 2.83 -13.52 28.81
C GLY A 133 3.72 -13.97 27.64
N VAL A 134 3.32 -13.63 26.41
CA VAL A 134 4.12 -13.74 25.18
C VAL A 134 4.69 -12.36 24.85
N ASP A 135 5.89 -12.29 24.27
CA ASP A 135 6.39 -11.05 23.70
C ASP A 135 5.37 -10.43 22.70
N PRO A 136 5.04 -9.13 22.80
CA PRO A 136 4.04 -8.51 21.92
C PRO A 136 4.34 -8.65 20.42
N ALA A 137 5.61 -8.65 20.00
CA ALA A 137 5.97 -8.80 18.60
C ALA A 137 5.81 -10.25 18.14
N SER A 138 6.21 -11.23 18.97
CA SER A 138 5.93 -12.66 18.73
C SER A 138 4.43 -12.91 18.60
N LYS A 139 3.62 -12.37 19.52
CA LYS A 139 2.16 -12.54 19.50
C LYS A 139 1.53 -11.96 18.23
N ARG A 140 1.86 -10.71 17.89
CA ARG A 140 1.36 -10.06 16.67
C ARG A 140 1.75 -10.82 15.40
N ARG A 141 2.97 -11.38 15.36
CA ARG A 141 3.40 -12.24 14.25
C ARG A 141 2.51 -13.47 14.12
N VAL A 142 2.28 -14.20 15.21
CA VAL A 142 1.45 -15.41 15.18
C VAL A 142 0.00 -15.08 14.84
N GLU A 143 -0.56 -13.98 15.37
CA GLU A 143 -1.89 -13.49 14.99
C GLU A 143 -1.99 -13.22 13.48
N PHE A 144 -1.01 -12.51 12.92
CA PHE A 144 -0.96 -12.20 11.48
C PHE A 144 -0.93 -13.47 10.62
N PHE A 145 0.01 -14.39 10.88
CA PHE A 145 0.15 -15.61 10.09
C PHE A 145 -1.02 -16.58 10.30
N THR A 146 -1.61 -16.63 11.50
CA THR A 146 -2.81 -17.43 11.76
C THR A 146 -4.00 -16.88 10.99
N LYS A 147 -4.19 -15.56 11.00
CA LYS A 147 -5.23 -14.92 10.20
C LYS A 147 -5.04 -15.27 8.71
N MET A 148 -3.82 -15.16 8.20
CA MET A 148 -3.46 -15.55 6.83
C MET A 148 -3.83 -17.00 6.51
N LEU A 149 -3.51 -17.93 7.41
CA LEU A 149 -3.89 -19.33 7.28
C LEU A 149 -5.42 -19.51 7.28
N THR A 150 -6.13 -18.92 8.24
CA THR A 150 -7.59 -19.06 8.34
C THR A 150 -8.32 -18.44 7.15
N ASP A 151 -7.82 -17.34 6.59
CA ASP A 151 -8.41 -16.75 5.39
C ASP A 151 -8.18 -17.62 4.16
N ALA A 152 -7.01 -18.27 4.04
CA ALA A 152 -6.69 -19.18 2.94
C ALA A 152 -7.64 -20.40 2.90
N PHE A 153 -7.99 -20.93 4.07
CA PHE A 153 -8.93 -22.06 4.21
C PHE A 153 -10.41 -21.66 4.14
N SER A 154 -10.75 -20.41 3.81
CA SER A 154 -12.15 -20.01 3.64
C SER A 154 -12.84 -20.86 2.57
N PRO A 155 -14.06 -21.38 2.82
CA PRO A 155 -14.80 -22.17 1.83
C PRO A 155 -15.17 -21.34 0.58
N SER A 156 -15.12 -20.00 0.66
CA SER A 156 -15.28 -19.13 -0.51
C SER A 156 -14.18 -19.27 -1.55
N ASN A 157 -13.02 -19.82 -1.18
CA ASN A 157 -11.84 -19.85 -2.05
C ASN A 157 -11.76 -21.10 -2.93
N PHE A 158 -12.66 -22.07 -2.73
CA PHE A 158 -12.66 -23.34 -3.45
C PHE A 158 -13.93 -23.49 -4.28
N LEU A 159 -13.80 -24.02 -5.50
CA LEU A 159 -14.92 -24.15 -6.44
C LEU A 159 -16.08 -24.96 -5.85
N ILE A 160 -15.80 -26.13 -5.26
CA ILE A 160 -16.83 -27.07 -4.78
C ILE A 160 -17.64 -26.49 -3.62
N SER A 161 -17.08 -25.56 -2.86
CA SER A 161 -17.73 -24.93 -1.70
C SER A 161 -18.18 -23.48 -1.96
N ASN A 162 -18.01 -22.97 -3.19
CA ASN A 162 -18.40 -21.60 -3.54
C ASN A 162 -19.66 -21.59 -4.41
N PRO A 163 -20.82 -21.13 -3.88
CA PRO A 163 -22.09 -21.17 -4.62
C PRO A 163 -22.07 -20.28 -5.88
N ALA A 164 -21.43 -19.11 -5.81
CA ALA A 164 -21.34 -18.18 -6.94
C ALA A 164 -20.50 -18.79 -8.08
N ALA A 165 -19.38 -19.44 -7.75
CA ALA A 165 -18.53 -20.11 -8.73
C ALA A 165 -19.24 -21.31 -9.36
N LEU A 166 -19.89 -22.17 -8.57
CA LEU A 166 -20.67 -23.30 -9.09
C LEU A 166 -21.78 -22.85 -10.03
N ARG A 167 -22.50 -21.78 -9.65
CA ARG A 167 -23.55 -21.19 -10.48
C ARG A 167 -23.00 -20.68 -11.81
N GLU A 168 -21.86 -19.99 -11.80
CA GLU A 168 -21.19 -19.52 -13.02
C GLU A 168 -20.77 -20.70 -13.92
N VAL A 169 -20.25 -21.79 -13.35
CA VAL A 169 -19.91 -23.01 -14.11
C VAL A 169 -21.15 -23.59 -14.79
N VAL A 170 -22.28 -23.69 -14.09
CA VAL A 170 -23.53 -24.19 -14.67
C VAL A 170 -24.05 -23.25 -15.77
N GLN A 171 -24.09 -21.94 -15.50
CA GLN A 171 -24.60 -20.93 -16.45
C GLN A 171 -23.78 -20.87 -17.73
N THR A 172 -22.46 -21.01 -17.62
CA THR A 172 -21.53 -20.96 -18.76
C THR A 172 -21.24 -22.33 -19.37
N GLN A 173 -21.89 -23.40 -18.89
CA GLN A 173 -21.62 -24.78 -19.31
C GLN A 173 -20.13 -25.16 -19.20
N GLY A 174 -19.45 -24.66 -18.16
CA GLY A 174 -18.03 -24.90 -17.89
C GLY A 174 -17.05 -23.98 -18.62
N GLN A 175 -17.50 -23.09 -19.51
CA GLN A 175 -16.60 -22.15 -20.18
C GLN A 175 -15.88 -21.20 -19.21
N SER A 176 -16.49 -20.86 -18.06
CA SER A 176 -15.83 -20.07 -17.02
C SER A 176 -14.54 -20.73 -16.50
N LEU A 177 -14.51 -22.06 -16.37
CA LEU A 177 -13.32 -22.78 -15.92
C LEU A 177 -12.22 -22.78 -16.97
N VAL A 178 -12.59 -22.90 -18.26
CA VAL A 178 -11.63 -22.81 -19.36
C VAL A 178 -10.94 -21.45 -19.35
N ARG A 179 -11.73 -20.36 -19.33
CA ARG A 179 -11.19 -18.99 -19.20
C ARG A 179 -10.37 -18.82 -17.93
N GLY A 180 -10.82 -19.39 -16.81
CA GLY A 180 -10.09 -19.34 -15.54
C GLY A 180 -8.71 -20.00 -15.60
N MET A 181 -8.60 -21.14 -16.28
CA MET A 181 -7.32 -21.82 -16.51
C MET A 181 -6.42 -21.05 -17.49
N GLU A 182 -6.99 -20.44 -18.54
CA GLU A 182 -6.26 -19.56 -19.45
C GLU A 182 -5.69 -18.35 -18.71
N ASN A 183 -6.49 -17.72 -17.84
CA ASN A 183 -6.07 -16.62 -16.98
C ASN A 183 -4.93 -17.07 -16.04
N PHE A 184 -5.06 -18.24 -15.40
CA PHE A 184 -4.03 -18.77 -14.52
C PHE A 184 -2.71 -19.02 -15.27
N ALA A 185 -2.77 -19.65 -16.45
CA ALA A 185 -1.59 -19.91 -17.27
C ALA A 185 -0.92 -18.60 -17.71
N ALA A 186 -1.70 -17.59 -18.12
CA ALA A 186 -1.19 -16.28 -18.49
C ALA A 186 -0.55 -15.53 -17.31
N ASP A 187 -1.11 -15.66 -16.10
CA ASP A 187 -0.55 -15.06 -14.89
C ASP A 187 0.73 -15.76 -14.41
N LEU A 188 0.84 -17.08 -14.62
CA LEU A 188 2.03 -17.86 -14.31
C LEU A 188 3.19 -17.57 -15.28
N ASP A 189 2.87 -17.46 -16.59
CA ASP A 189 3.84 -17.07 -17.62
C ASP A 189 4.38 -15.66 -17.36
N ARG A 190 3.48 -14.73 -17.01
CA ARG A 190 3.85 -13.35 -16.68
C ARG A 190 4.77 -13.23 -15.47
N GLY A 191 4.55 -14.04 -14.44
CA GLY A 191 5.41 -14.06 -13.25
C GLY A 191 6.66 -14.91 -13.40
N GLY A 192 7.02 -15.35 -14.62
CA GLY A 192 8.24 -16.12 -14.85
C GLY A 192 8.24 -17.47 -14.13
N GLY A 193 7.07 -18.11 -13.99
CA GLY A 193 6.88 -19.33 -13.22
C GLY A 193 6.37 -19.11 -11.79
N GLN A 194 6.14 -17.86 -11.38
CA GLN A 194 5.42 -17.49 -10.16
C GLN A 194 4.02 -16.95 -10.52
N LEU A 195 3.04 -17.12 -9.64
CA LEU A 195 1.70 -16.63 -9.91
C LEU A 195 1.63 -15.11 -9.69
N ALA A 196 1.49 -14.35 -10.78
CA ALA A 196 1.30 -12.90 -10.75
C ALA A 196 -0.16 -12.54 -11.05
N ILE A 197 -1.02 -12.60 -10.03
CA ILE A 197 -2.47 -12.44 -10.19
C ILE A 197 -2.83 -11.10 -10.84
N SER A 198 -3.53 -11.14 -11.97
CA SER A 198 -4.02 -9.94 -12.66
C SER A 198 -5.11 -9.22 -11.86
N GLN A 199 -4.82 -8.03 -11.34
CA GLN A 199 -5.80 -7.21 -10.61
C GLN A 199 -6.53 -6.20 -11.50
N THR A 200 -5.99 -5.92 -12.70
CA THR A 200 -6.59 -5.03 -13.71
C THR A 200 -6.20 -5.47 -15.11
N ASP A 201 -6.96 -5.05 -16.11
CA ASP A 201 -6.54 -5.11 -17.51
C ASP A 201 -5.41 -4.10 -17.76
N LEU A 202 -4.19 -4.61 -17.93
CA LEU A 202 -2.99 -3.81 -18.17
C LEU A 202 -2.89 -3.28 -19.61
N ALA A 203 -3.62 -3.87 -20.57
CA ALA A 203 -3.57 -3.47 -21.97
C ALA A 203 -4.37 -2.18 -22.24
N LYS A 204 -5.31 -1.84 -21.35
CA LYS A 204 -6.16 -0.63 -21.47
C LYS A 204 -5.44 0.65 -21.07
N PHE A 205 -4.35 0.57 -20.33
CA PHE A 205 -3.61 1.73 -19.85
C PHE A 205 -2.20 1.77 -20.41
N LYS A 206 -1.79 2.97 -20.82
CA LYS A 206 -0.50 3.26 -21.41
C LYS A 206 -0.04 4.63 -20.93
N VAL A 207 1.08 4.62 -20.22
CA VAL A 207 1.74 5.83 -19.71
C VAL A 207 2.07 6.76 -20.88
N GLY A 208 1.70 8.03 -20.77
CA GLY A 208 1.87 9.06 -21.80
C GLY A 208 0.77 9.09 -22.87
N GLU A 209 -0.04 8.02 -23.03
CA GLU A 209 -1.16 8.01 -23.99
C GLU A 209 -2.51 8.29 -23.31
N ASN A 210 -2.81 7.58 -22.21
CA ASN A 210 -4.10 7.71 -21.51
C ASN A 210 -4.00 7.72 -19.98
N VAL A 211 -2.81 7.48 -19.43
CA VAL A 211 -2.45 7.81 -18.05
C VAL A 211 -1.17 8.63 -18.03
N ALA A 212 -0.93 9.46 -17.02
CA ALA A 212 0.21 10.39 -16.97
C ALA A 212 0.25 11.35 -18.18
N THR A 213 -0.90 11.95 -18.51
CA THR A 213 -1.08 12.74 -19.74
C THR A 213 -1.10 14.26 -19.50
N ALA A 214 -0.86 14.73 -18.26
CA ALA A 214 -0.81 16.16 -17.99
C ALA A 214 0.30 16.82 -18.84
N PRO A 215 -0.03 17.85 -19.65
CA PRO A 215 0.94 18.47 -20.53
C PRO A 215 2.03 19.16 -19.71
N GLY A 216 3.29 18.94 -20.08
CA GLY A 216 4.45 19.48 -19.39
C GLY A 216 5.75 19.19 -20.14
N LYS A 217 6.88 19.57 -19.54
CA LYS A 217 8.22 19.34 -20.07
C LYS A 217 9.12 18.74 -18.99
N VAL A 218 10.03 17.87 -19.38
CA VAL A 218 11.24 17.59 -18.59
C VAL A 218 12.16 18.81 -18.75
N VAL A 219 12.41 19.53 -17.66
CA VAL A 219 13.25 20.76 -17.68
C VAL A 219 14.66 20.52 -17.12
N TYR A 220 14.86 19.41 -16.44
CA TYR A 220 16.16 18.99 -15.91
C TYR A 220 16.20 17.47 -15.75
N GLN A 221 17.39 16.88 -15.83
CA GLN A 221 17.62 15.47 -15.57
C GLN A 221 19.02 15.28 -14.99
N ASN A 222 19.12 14.42 -13.99
CA ASN A 222 20.38 13.81 -13.56
C ASN A 222 20.24 12.27 -13.57
N ASP A 223 21.18 11.57 -12.94
CA ASP A 223 21.21 10.10 -12.95
C ASP A 223 20.02 9.46 -12.23
N ILE A 224 19.39 10.16 -11.26
CA ILE A 224 18.37 9.59 -10.39
C ILE A 224 16.95 10.15 -10.59
N LEU A 225 16.82 11.30 -11.24
CA LEU A 225 15.49 11.87 -11.56
C LEU A 225 15.45 12.69 -12.85
N GLN A 226 14.24 12.74 -13.40
CA GLN A 226 13.80 13.78 -14.33
C GLN A 226 12.89 14.77 -13.58
N LEU A 227 13.20 16.07 -13.69
CA LEU A 227 12.37 17.13 -13.12
C LEU A 227 11.35 17.59 -14.17
N LEU A 228 10.08 17.32 -13.90
CA LEU A 228 8.95 17.70 -14.74
C LEU A 228 8.43 19.06 -14.31
N GLN A 229 8.16 19.97 -15.25
CA GLN A 229 7.36 21.17 -15.06
C GLN A 229 6.09 21.06 -15.90
N PHE A 230 4.92 21.19 -15.27
CA PHE A 230 3.64 21.08 -15.97
C PHE A 230 3.18 22.43 -16.52
N ASN A 231 2.49 22.38 -17.66
CA ASN A 231 1.95 23.57 -18.30
C ASN A 231 0.88 24.21 -17.41
N PRO A 232 0.88 25.54 -17.25
CA PRO A 232 -0.18 26.23 -16.55
C PRO A 232 -1.49 26.12 -17.33
N THR A 233 -2.61 26.06 -16.60
CA THR A 233 -3.97 26.03 -17.16
C THR A 233 -4.78 27.27 -16.77
N THR A 234 -4.10 28.28 -16.24
CA THR A 234 -4.62 29.57 -15.76
C THR A 234 -3.73 30.70 -16.29
N GLU A 235 -4.28 31.92 -16.44
CA GLU A 235 -3.52 33.09 -16.92
C GLU A 235 -2.49 33.58 -15.90
N THR A 236 -2.76 33.37 -14.62
CA THR A 236 -1.90 33.75 -13.50
C THR A 236 -1.67 32.55 -12.58
N VAL A 237 -0.51 32.53 -11.94
CA VAL A 237 -0.10 31.50 -10.99
C VAL A 237 0.48 32.13 -9.72
N ASN A 238 0.55 31.35 -8.65
CA ASN A 238 1.25 31.76 -7.45
C ASN A 238 2.77 31.89 -7.70
N GLU A 239 3.37 32.93 -7.12
CA GLU A 239 4.78 33.27 -7.23
C GLU A 239 5.70 32.13 -6.77
N ILE A 240 5.47 31.55 -5.60
CA ILE A 240 6.30 30.46 -5.07
C ILE A 240 5.81 29.12 -5.68
N PRO A 241 6.67 28.39 -6.41
CA PRO A 241 6.30 27.15 -7.06
C PRO A 241 6.14 25.99 -6.06
N LEU A 242 5.48 24.94 -6.50
CA LEU A 242 5.28 23.69 -5.76
C LEU A 242 6.12 22.57 -6.39
N LEU A 243 7.00 21.95 -5.61
CA LEU A 243 7.80 20.79 -6.01
C LEU A 243 7.36 19.54 -5.25
N ILE A 244 6.96 18.50 -5.97
CA ILE A 244 6.48 17.25 -5.40
C ILE A 244 7.54 16.16 -5.56
N PHE A 245 7.88 15.53 -4.43
CA PHE A 245 8.71 14.35 -4.32
C PHE A 245 7.82 13.12 -4.08
N PRO A 246 7.40 12.42 -5.14
CA PRO A 246 6.62 11.19 -5.04
C PRO A 246 7.46 10.07 -4.40
N PRO A 247 6.85 8.94 -4.01
CA PRO A 247 7.63 7.75 -3.69
C PRO A 247 8.40 7.25 -4.93
N TRP A 248 9.57 6.66 -4.70
CA TRP A 248 10.26 5.85 -5.71
C TRP A 248 9.91 4.36 -5.63
N ILE A 249 9.08 3.98 -4.64
CA ILE A 249 8.39 2.69 -4.60
C ILE A 249 7.13 2.87 -5.46
N ASN A 250 7.15 2.29 -6.66
CA ASN A 250 6.29 2.62 -7.80
C ASN A 250 6.55 4.04 -8.35
N LYS A 251 5.81 4.41 -9.40
CA LYS A 251 6.08 5.59 -10.23
C LYS A 251 5.27 6.82 -9.83
N PHE A 252 5.71 8.00 -10.23
CA PHE A 252 5.08 9.27 -9.82
C PHE A 252 3.62 9.43 -10.28
N TYR A 253 3.22 8.74 -11.36
CA TYR A 253 1.94 9.01 -12.04
C TYR A 253 0.71 8.59 -11.25
N ILE A 254 0.84 8.08 -10.03
CA ILE A 254 -0.27 8.05 -9.07
C ILE A 254 -0.87 9.45 -8.82
N LEU A 255 -0.06 10.50 -8.97
CA LEU A 255 -0.48 11.90 -8.87
C LEU A 255 -1.12 12.43 -10.18
N ASP A 256 -0.99 11.70 -11.28
CA ASP A 256 -1.54 12.05 -12.60
C ASP A 256 -2.01 10.79 -13.32
N LEU A 257 -3.00 10.09 -12.73
CA LEU A 257 -3.59 8.90 -13.33
C LEU A 257 -4.33 9.28 -14.62
N ARG A 258 -5.65 9.50 -14.55
CA ARG A 258 -6.46 10.00 -15.66
C ARG A 258 -6.85 11.45 -15.41
N PRO A 259 -7.32 12.18 -16.45
CA PRO A 259 -7.75 13.56 -16.28
C PRO A 259 -8.73 13.78 -15.12
N GLU A 260 -9.63 12.82 -14.88
CA GLU A 260 -10.70 12.92 -13.87
C GLU A 260 -10.22 12.72 -12.42
N ASN A 261 -9.01 12.18 -12.24
CA ASN A 261 -8.44 11.89 -10.92
C ASN A 261 -6.97 12.32 -10.79
N SER A 262 -6.53 13.26 -11.63
CA SER A 262 -5.18 13.83 -11.61
C SER A 262 -5.08 14.97 -10.59
N MET A 263 -4.23 14.79 -9.58
CA MET A 263 -3.86 15.85 -8.66
C MET A 263 -3.04 16.94 -9.37
N ILE A 264 -2.16 16.56 -10.30
CA ILE A 264 -1.34 17.51 -11.05
C ILE A 264 -2.21 18.48 -11.85
N ARG A 265 -3.17 17.96 -12.62
CA ARG A 265 -4.12 18.80 -13.39
C ARG A 265 -4.97 19.67 -12.49
N TRP A 266 -5.42 19.12 -11.37
CA TRP A 266 -6.18 19.89 -10.40
C TRP A 266 -5.34 21.06 -9.85
N LEU A 267 -4.08 20.82 -9.45
CA LEU A 267 -3.17 21.83 -8.92
C LEU A 267 -2.81 22.92 -9.95
N THR A 268 -2.52 22.57 -11.21
CA THR A 268 -2.29 23.58 -12.24
C THR A 268 -3.55 24.42 -12.48
N GLY A 269 -4.73 23.80 -12.40
CA GLY A 269 -6.03 24.49 -12.44
C GLY A 269 -6.31 25.38 -11.23
N GLN A 270 -5.67 25.13 -10.09
CA GLN A 270 -5.74 26.00 -8.90
C GLN A 270 -4.76 27.19 -8.94
N GLY A 271 -4.00 27.33 -10.04
CA GLY A 271 -3.02 28.41 -10.22
C GLY A 271 -1.66 28.14 -9.55
N PHE A 272 -1.25 26.88 -9.36
CA PHE A 272 0.11 26.58 -8.90
C PHE A 272 1.03 26.28 -10.10
N THR A 273 2.28 26.76 -10.04
CA THR A 273 3.34 26.22 -10.90
C THR A 273 3.80 24.90 -10.27
N VAL A 274 3.52 23.78 -10.93
CA VAL A 274 3.74 22.42 -10.38
C VAL A 274 4.96 21.77 -11.02
N PHE A 275 5.84 21.26 -10.16
CA PHE A 275 6.97 20.42 -10.52
C PHE A 275 6.86 19.05 -9.86
N VAL A 276 7.36 18.01 -10.53
CA VAL A 276 7.44 16.64 -9.97
C VAL A 276 8.82 16.06 -10.25
N ALA A 277 9.43 15.46 -9.22
CA ALA A 277 10.61 14.63 -9.38
C ALA A 277 10.19 13.21 -9.84
N SER A 278 10.40 12.90 -11.13
CA SER A 278 10.18 11.58 -11.70
C SER A 278 11.44 10.73 -11.49
N TRP A 279 11.42 9.86 -10.48
CA TRP A 279 12.55 9.00 -10.13
C TRP A 279 12.86 7.99 -11.24
N VAL A 280 14.15 7.69 -11.40
CA VAL A 280 14.64 6.63 -12.28
C VAL A 280 14.17 5.26 -11.77
N ASN A 281 13.96 4.31 -12.68
CA ASN A 281 13.92 2.89 -12.33
C ASN A 281 15.36 2.34 -12.44
N PRO A 282 16.05 2.10 -11.31
CA PRO A 282 17.50 1.89 -11.32
C PRO A 282 17.88 0.57 -12.00
N ASP A 283 19.05 0.57 -12.63
CA ASP A 283 19.74 -0.62 -13.12
C ASP A 283 21.02 -0.88 -12.29
N GLN A 284 21.87 -1.79 -12.76
CA GLN A 284 23.13 -2.13 -12.09
C GLN A 284 24.08 -0.94 -11.93
N ASN A 285 24.01 0.07 -12.81
CA ASN A 285 24.88 1.25 -12.73
C ASN A 285 24.52 2.14 -11.52
N LEU A 286 23.28 2.06 -11.05
CA LEU A 286 22.76 2.84 -9.94
C LEU A 286 22.59 2.01 -8.65
N ALA A 287 22.98 0.73 -8.68
CA ALA A 287 22.87 -0.20 -7.55
C ALA A 287 23.56 0.31 -6.26
N ALA A 288 24.63 1.10 -6.41
CA ALA A 288 25.40 1.65 -5.31
C ALA A 288 24.82 2.96 -4.72
N LYS A 289 23.82 3.58 -5.37
CA LYS A 289 23.22 4.84 -4.89
C LYS A 289 22.65 4.65 -3.49
N THR A 290 22.97 5.60 -2.62
CA THR A 290 22.67 5.60 -1.19
C THR A 290 21.47 6.50 -0.88
N PHE A 291 20.97 6.42 0.35
CA PHE A 291 19.96 7.35 0.85
C PHE A 291 20.48 8.81 0.86
N GLU A 292 21.78 9.00 1.07
CA GLU A 292 22.44 10.31 1.02
C GLU A 292 22.47 10.88 -0.41
N ASP A 293 22.74 10.04 -1.42
CA ASP A 293 22.70 10.46 -2.83
C ASP A 293 21.29 10.92 -3.22
N TYR A 294 20.25 10.18 -2.80
CA TYR A 294 18.85 10.59 -3.03
C TYR A 294 18.49 11.88 -2.30
N MET A 295 19.11 12.16 -1.14
CA MET A 295 18.93 13.45 -0.48
C MET A 295 19.56 14.58 -1.29
N PHE A 296 20.83 14.46 -1.66
CA PHE A 296 21.57 15.55 -2.31
C PHE A 296 21.26 15.69 -3.81
N GLU A 297 21.36 14.62 -4.58
CA GLU A 297 21.04 14.63 -6.01
C GLU A 297 19.53 14.67 -6.26
N GLY A 298 18.72 14.32 -5.25
CA GLY A 298 17.26 14.35 -5.34
C GLY A 298 16.68 15.65 -4.81
N ILE A 299 16.55 15.74 -3.48
CA ILE A 299 15.86 16.86 -2.82
C ILE A 299 16.59 18.19 -3.04
N TYR A 300 17.90 18.25 -2.77
CA TYR A 300 18.66 19.50 -2.85
C TYR A 300 18.78 20.01 -4.29
N ASP A 301 19.20 19.14 -5.20
CA ASP A 301 19.42 19.51 -6.60
C ASP A 301 18.10 19.87 -7.29
N ALA A 302 17.05 19.03 -7.21
CA ALA A 302 15.76 19.38 -7.81
C ALA A 302 15.19 20.70 -7.26
N THR A 303 15.34 20.96 -5.95
CA THR A 303 14.95 22.25 -5.36
C THR A 303 15.73 23.41 -5.98
N GLN A 304 17.05 23.26 -6.12
CA GLN A 304 17.90 24.27 -6.76
C GLN A 304 17.49 24.52 -8.21
N GLN A 305 17.19 23.46 -8.98
CA GLN A 305 16.76 23.59 -10.37
C GLN A 305 15.38 24.26 -10.50
N VAL A 306 14.44 23.99 -9.59
CA VAL A 306 13.15 24.71 -9.55
C VAL A 306 13.35 26.20 -9.25
N MET A 307 14.21 26.53 -8.29
CA MET A 307 14.57 27.91 -7.96
C MET A 307 15.16 28.63 -9.16
N THR A 308 16.11 28.00 -9.85
CA THR A 308 16.69 28.51 -11.10
C THR A 308 15.63 28.71 -12.17
N GLN A 309 14.80 27.69 -12.43
CA GLN A 309 13.77 27.71 -13.47
C GLN A 309 12.71 28.81 -13.25
N CYS A 310 12.37 29.08 -11.99
CA CYS A 310 11.34 30.04 -11.62
C CYS A 310 11.87 31.42 -11.26
N GLY A 311 13.18 31.59 -11.09
CA GLY A 311 13.80 32.82 -10.60
C GLY A 311 13.40 33.18 -9.18
N VAL A 312 13.26 32.19 -8.28
CA VAL A 312 12.81 32.37 -6.89
C VAL A 312 13.87 31.92 -5.88
N ASP A 313 13.82 32.46 -4.67
CA ASP A 313 14.73 32.13 -3.56
C ASP A 313 14.25 30.95 -2.70
N ARG A 314 13.00 30.53 -2.89
CA ARG A 314 12.34 29.51 -2.07
C ARG A 314 11.27 28.74 -2.84
N VAL A 315 10.96 27.53 -2.37
CA VAL A 315 9.95 26.64 -2.94
C VAL A 315 9.02 26.09 -1.87
N ASN A 316 7.78 25.77 -2.24
CA ASN A 316 6.92 24.91 -1.43
C ASN A 316 7.15 23.45 -1.86
N THR A 317 7.20 22.52 -0.92
CA THR A 317 7.45 21.11 -1.22
C THR A 317 6.34 20.19 -0.74
N VAL A 318 6.20 19.07 -1.43
CA VAL A 318 5.39 17.92 -1.02
C VAL A 318 6.29 16.71 -1.02
N GLY A 319 6.20 15.87 0.01
CA GLY A 319 6.76 14.52 0.00
C GLY A 319 5.66 13.49 0.23
N TYR A 320 5.58 12.49 -0.65
CA TYR A 320 4.57 11.42 -0.55
C TYR A 320 5.24 10.09 -0.15
N CYS A 321 4.71 9.45 0.90
CA CYS A 321 5.17 8.16 1.40
C CYS A 321 6.68 8.21 1.70
N ILE A 322 7.49 7.33 1.12
CA ILE A 322 8.95 7.32 1.32
C ILE A 322 9.63 8.61 0.83
N GLY A 323 9.07 9.30 -0.19
CA GLY A 323 9.52 10.63 -0.61
C GLY A 323 9.32 11.68 0.48
N GLY A 324 8.30 11.52 1.33
CA GLY A 324 8.09 12.33 2.53
C GLY A 324 9.07 12.01 3.66
N THR A 325 9.45 10.75 3.84
CA THR A 325 10.53 10.37 4.78
C THR A 325 11.85 11.02 4.37
N LEU A 326 12.21 10.93 3.07
CA LEU A 326 13.41 11.57 2.52
C LEU A 326 13.38 13.10 2.65
N LEU A 327 12.23 13.73 2.33
CA LEU A 327 12.06 15.17 2.51
C LEU A 327 12.21 15.59 3.98
N SER A 328 11.74 14.78 4.94
CA SER A 328 11.87 15.06 6.38
C SER A 328 13.34 15.04 6.82
N VAL A 329 14.12 14.07 6.32
CA VAL A 329 15.57 13.99 6.50
C VAL A 329 16.26 15.22 5.93
N ALA A 330 15.93 15.60 4.69
CA ALA A 330 16.49 16.78 4.04
C ALA A 330 16.17 18.06 4.82
N LEU A 331 14.95 18.23 5.33
CA LEU A 331 14.56 19.38 6.14
C LEU A 331 15.33 19.47 7.45
N ALA A 332 15.54 18.35 8.15
CA ALA A 332 16.36 18.33 9.36
C ALA A 332 17.83 18.71 9.07
N HIS A 333 18.38 18.20 7.96
CA HIS A 333 19.71 18.57 7.51
C HIS A 333 19.80 20.06 7.14
N MET A 334 18.80 20.59 6.41
CA MET A 334 18.70 22.02 6.07
C MET A 334 18.63 22.88 7.34
N ALA A 335 17.84 22.47 8.33
CA ALA A 335 17.72 23.16 9.61
C ALA A 335 19.06 23.21 10.37
N ALA A 336 19.83 22.12 10.37
CA ALA A 336 21.17 22.09 10.97
C ALA A 336 22.15 23.05 10.29
N ARG A 337 22.03 23.23 8.97
CA ARG A 337 22.87 24.13 8.15
C ARG A 337 22.34 25.57 8.05
N GLY A 338 21.17 25.87 8.60
CA GLY A 338 20.51 27.16 8.46
C GLY A 338 19.98 27.47 7.05
N ASP A 339 19.78 26.44 6.22
CA ASP A 339 19.25 26.55 4.87
C ASP A 339 17.72 26.75 4.92
N LYS A 340 17.23 27.79 4.23
CA LYS A 340 15.83 28.24 4.28
C LYS A 340 15.14 28.19 2.91
N ARG A 341 15.69 27.42 1.95
CA ARG A 341 15.12 27.32 0.59
C ARG A 341 13.72 26.68 0.54
N ILE A 342 13.30 25.97 1.59
CA ILE A 342 11.96 25.40 1.70
C ILE A 342 11.06 26.33 2.51
N ASN A 343 10.09 26.95 1.83
CA ASN A 343 9.15 27.91 2.40
C ASN A 343 8.03 27.24 3.20
N SER A 344 7.50 26.14 2.69
CA SER A 344 6.56 25.26 3.40
C SER A 344 6.72 23.83 2.90
N ALA A 345 6.40 22.85 3.74
CA ALA A 345 6.46 21.44 3.37
C ALA A 345 5.14 20.73 3.67
N THR A 346 4.76 19.83 2.79
CA THR A 346 3.55 19.03 2.90
C THR A 346 3.92 17.55 2.87
N PHE A 347 3.28 16.73 3.70
CA PHE A 347 3.50 15.29 3.75
C PHE A 347 2.20 14.54 3.48
N PHE A 348 2.21 13.67 2.47
CA PHE A 348 1.09 12.77 2.17
C PHE A 348 1.45 11.37 2.65
N ALA A 349 0.63 10.77 3.52
CA ALA A 349 0.79 9.40 4.02
C ALA A 349 2.26 9.00 4.27
N ALA A 350 3.04 9.90 4.89
CA ALA A 350 4.48 9.75 5.06
C ALA A 350 4.80 9.59 6.54
N GLN A 351 5.69 8.64 6.84
CA GLN A 351 6.12 8.34 8.20
C GLN A 351 7.47 9.01 8.48
N GLN A 352 7.56 9.65 9.64
CA GLN A 352 8.82 10.15 10.21
C GLN A 352 9.18 9.39 11.48
N ASP A 353 8.16 9.05 12.28
CA ASP A 353 8.24 8.07 13.36
C ASP A 353 7.72 6.74 12.83
N PHE A 354 8.44 5.65 13.07
CA PHE A 354 8.09 4.30 12.61
C PHE A 354 7.77 3.34 13.78
N ALA A 355 7.71 3.83 15.03
CA ALA A 355 7.44 2.97 16.18
C ALA A 355 6.07 2.28 16.11
N GLU A 356 5.12 2.88 15.38
CA GLU A 356 3.77 2.35 15.16
C GLU A 356 3.51 2.08 13.66
N ALA A 357 4.53 1.68 12.89
CA ALA A 357 4.47 1.48 11.44
C ALA A 357 3.67 0.24 10.96
N GLY A 358 2.80 -0.30 11.81
CA GLY A 358 1.90 -1.40 11.43
C GLY A 358 2.60 -2.74 11.23
N ASP A 359 2.03 -3.57 10.37
CA ASP A 359 2.48 -4.96 10.16
C ASP A 359 3.82 -5.04 9.40
N LEU A 360 4.26 -3.95 8.78
CA LEU A 360 5.61 -3.84 8.20
C LEU A 360 6.71 -4.04 9.25
N LEU A 361 6.44 -3.77 10.53
CA LEU A 361 7.39 -4.05 11.62
C LEU A 361 7.68 -5.55 11.78
N LEU A 362 6.79 -6.44 11.31
CA LEU A 362 7.03 -7.88 11.33
C LEU A 362 8.21 -8.28 10.42
N PHE A 363 8.53 -7.42 9.44
CA PHE A 363 9.55 -7.58 8.41
C PHE A 363 10.81 -6.75 8.71
N THR A 364 11.28 -6.76 9.96
CA THR A 364 12.44 -5.93 10.38
C THR A 364 13.50 -6.69 11.17
N ASN A 365 13.32 -8.01 11.35
CA ASN A 365 14.30 -8.85 12.03
C ASN A 365 15.58 -9.02 11.18
N GLU A 366 16.71 -9.31 11.83
CA GLU A 366 18.02 -9.34 11.16
C GLU A 366 18.13 -10.45 10.12
N GLU A 367 17.52 -11.61 10.39
CA GLU A 367 17.54 -12.77 9.53
C GLU A 367 16.78 -12.51 8.22
N TRP A 368 15.65 -11.81 8.29
CA TRP A 368 14.90 -11.33 7.13
C TRP A 368 15.68 -10.29 6.35
N LEU A 369 16.29 -9.32 7.05
CA LEU A 369 17.12 -8.29 6.41
C LEU A 369 18.32 -8.92 5.68
N GLN A 370 18.96 -9.94 6.26
CA GLN A 370 20.03 -10.70 5.62
C GLN A 370 19.53 -11.50 4.42
N SER A 371 18.33 -12.10 4.51
CA SER A 371 17.72 -12.81 3.38
C SER A 371 17.46 -11.87 2.21
N ILE A 372 16.91 -10.68 2.46
CA ILE A 372 16.72 -9.67 1.42
C ILE A 372 18.05 -9.19 0.87
N GLU A 373 19.02 -8.92 1.73
CA GLU A 373 20.34 -8.48 1.31
C GLU A 373 20.97 -9.45 0.31
N GLN A 374 20.89 -10.76 0.58
CA GLN A 374 21.37 -11.81 -0.32
C GLN A 374 20.58 -11.88 -1.63
N GLN A 375 19.25 -11.72 -1.58
CA GLN A 375 18.42 -11.65 -2.79
C GLN A 375 18.82 -10.47 -3.68
N MET A 376 19.08 -9.31 -3.07
CA MET A 376 19.53 -8.12 -3.79
C MET A 376 20.93 -8.32 -4.40
N ASP A 377 21.84 -8.99 -3.69
CA ASP A 377 23.16 -9.34 -4.24
C ASP A 377 23.04 -10.28 -5.44
N ALA A 378 22.19 -11.32 -5.34
CA ALA A 378 21.93 -12.24 -6.44
C ALA A 378 21.27 -11.56 -7.65
N ALA A 379 20.50 -10.49 -7.43
CA ALA A 379 19.84 -9.70 -8.46
C ALA A 379 20.72 -8.59 -9.07
N GLY A 380 21.98 -8.45 -8.66
CA GLY A 380 22.90 -7.43 -9.21
C GLY A 380 22.88 -6.09 -8.46
N GLY A 381 22.55 -6.11 -7.16
CA GLY A 381 22.66 -4.97 -6.26
C GLY A 381 21.40 -4.11 -6.15
N PHE A 382 20.23 -4.64 -6.52
CA PHE A 382 18.95 -3.98 -6.35
C PHE A 382 17.85 -4.99 -5.97
N LEU A 383 16.76 -4.50 -5.38
CA LEU A 383 15.57 -5.32 -5.10
C LEU A 383 14.83 -5.51 -6.42
N PRO A 384 14.54 -6.76 -6.84
CA PRO A 384 13.65 -7.02 -7.96
C PRO A 384 12.28 -6.36 -7.73
N SER A 385 11.64 -5.90 -8.80
CA SER A 385 10.37 -5.18 -8.70
C SER A 385 9.27 -6.01 -8.02
N GLN A 386 9.22 -7.31 -8.32
CA GLN A 386 8.21 -8.25 -7.83
C GLN A 386 8.27 -8.45 -6.31
N SER A 387 9.45 -8.37 -5.68
CA SER A 387 9.62 -8.64 -4.24
C SER A 387 8.80 -7.70 -3.35
N MET A 388 8.62 -6.44 -3.78
CA MET A 388 7.74 -5.49 -3.08
C MET A 388 6.27 -5.82 -3.28
N ALA A 389 5.87 -6.30 -4.46
CA ALA A 389 4.51 -6.79 -4.70
C ALA A 389 4.17 -7.89 -3.72
N ASP A 390 5.08 -8.86 -3.59
CA ASP A 390 4.83 -10.05 -2.78
C ASP A 390 4.70 -9.69 -1.30
N THR A 391 5.56 -8.80 -0.80
CA THR A 391 5.48 -8.28 0.57
C THR A 391 4.18 -7.51 0.81
N PHE A 392 3.80 -6.59 -0.09
CA PHE A 392 2.56 -5.82 0.06
C PHE A 392 1.31 -6.68 -0.16
N ASN A 393 1.35 -7.70 -1.01
CA ASN A 393 0.26 -8.64 -1.20
C ASN A 393 0.08 -9.48 0.07
N ALA A 394 1.16 -9.96 0.69
CA ALA A 394 1.08 -10.64 1.98
C ALA A 394 0.49 -9.75 3.08
N LEU A 395 0.81 -8.45 3.07
CA LEU A 395 0.31 -7.46 4.03
C LEU A 395 -1.13 -6.99 3.76
N ARG A 396 -1.57 -6.95 2.51
CA ARG A 396 -2.94 -6.57 2.16
C ARG A 396 -3.86 -7.69 2.60
N GLY A 397 -4.91 -7.33 3.34
CA GLY A 397 -5.90 -8.29 3.83
C GLY A 397 -6.29 -9.28 2.74
N ASN A 398 -6.26 -10.57 3.10
CA ASN A 398 -6.42 -11.70 2.19
C ASN A 398 -7.64 -11.59 1.27
N ASP A 399 -8.67 -10.84 1.65
CA ASP A 399 -9.84 -10.53 0.83
C ASP A 399 -9.49 -9.95 -0.54
N LEU A 400 -8.43 -9.15 -0.69
CA LEU A 400 -8.05 -8.61 -1.99
C LEU A 400 -7.46 -9.70 -2.89
N ILE A 401 -6.62 -10.58 -2.36
CA ILE A 401 -6.04 -11.71 -3.10
C ILE A 401 -7.14 -12.70 -3.48
N TRP A 402 -7.93 -13.15 -2.50
CA TRP A 402 -8.93 -14.19 -2.73
C TRP A 402 -10.09 -13.72 -3.60
N SER A 403 -10.48 -12.44 -3.54
CA SER A 403 -11.51 -11.92 -4.43
C SER A 403 -11.07 -11.95 -5.90
N PHE A 404 -9.82 -11.57 -6.21
CA PHE A 404 -9.28 -11.70 -7.57
C PHE A 404 -9.07 -13.16 -7.96
N PHE A 405 -8.58 -14.00 -7.05
CA PHE A 405 -8.44 -15.43 -7.30
C PHE A 405 -9.78 -16.07 -7.69
N VAL A 406 -10.82 -15.85 -6.89
CA VAL A 406 -12.17 -16.37 -7.14
C VAL A 406 -12.71 -15.81 -8.46
N SER A 407 -12.64 -14.50 -8.66
CA SER A 407 -13.14 -13.85 -9.87
C SER A 407 -12.44 -14.34 -11.15
N ASN A 408 -11.10 -14.34 -11.16
CA ASN A 408 -10.33 -14.60 -12.36
C ASN A 408 -10.27 -16.08 -12.70
N TYR A 409 -10.08 -16.95 -11.69
CA TYR A 409 -9.79 -18.36 -11.92
C TYR A 409 -11.00 -19.27 -11.69
N LEU A 410 -11.86 -18.97 -10.71
CA LEU A 410 -13.07 -19.78 -10.47
C LEU A 410 -14.24 -19.32 -11.35
N MET A 411 -14.39 -18.01 -11.56
CA MET A 411 -15.47 -17.45 -12.38
C MET A 411 -15.05 -17.16 -13.84
N GLY A 412 -13.75 -17.22 -14.16
CA GLY A 412 -13.26 -16.96 -15.52
C GLY A 412 -13.56 -15.54 -16.01
N LYS A 413 -13.57 -14.57 -15.09
CA LYS A 413 -13.84 -13.16 -15.38
C LYS A 413 -12.55 -12.42 -15.68
N GLU A 414 -12.62 -11.48 -16.60
CA GLU A 414 -11.52 -10.55 -16.83
C GLU A 414 -11.50 -9.47 -15.75
N PRO A 415 -10.30 -9.06 -15.28
CA PRO A 415 -10.18 -8.00 -14.31
C PRO A 415 -10.58 -6.67 -14.95
N ARG A 416 -11.39 -5.89 -14.23
CA ARG A 416 -11.85 -4.57 -14.73
C ARG A 416 -10.67 -3.60 -14.87
N PRO A 417 -10.70 -2.67 -15.84
CA PRO A 417 -9.67 -1.66 -15.97
C PRO A 417 -9.76 -0.66 -14.80
N PHE A 418 -8.81 -0.77 -13.88
CA PHE A 418 -8.62 0.14 -12.75
C PHE A 418 -7.22 0.75 -12.85
N ASP A 419 -7.17 2.05 -13.13
CA ASP A 419 -5.96 2.85 -13.24
C ASP A 419 -5.05 2.75 -11.99
N LEU A 420 -5.62 2.74 -10.79
CA LEU A 420 -4.90 2.58 -9.54
C LEU A 420 -4.19 1.22 -9.45
N LEU A 421 -4.85 0.14 -9.90
CA LEU A 421 -4.27 -1.20 -9.91
C LEU A 421 -3.23 -1.35 -11.01
N PHE A 422 -3.38 -0.61 -12.12
CA PHE A 422 -2.36 -0.53 -13.18
C PHE A 422 -1.09 0.12 -12.63
N TRP A 423 -1.22 1.24 -11.93
CA TRP A 423 -0.11 1.88 -11.22
C TRP A 423 0.56 0.94 -10.21
N ASN A 424 -0.24 0.20 -9.44
CA ASN A 424 0.26 -0.71 -8.41
C ASN A 424 1.10 -1.86 -9.00
N ALA A 425 0.74 -2.33 -10.21
CA ALA A 425 1.46 -3.35 -10.93
C ALA A 425 2.74 -2.84 -11.63
N ASP A 426 2.86 -1.53 -11.87
CA ASP A 426 4.01 -0.91 -12.53
C ASP A 426 5.09 -0.51 -11.52
N GLN A 427 5.77 -1.53 -11.02
CA GLN A 427 6.73 -1.46 -9.93
C GLN A 427 8.13 -1.07 -10.40
N THR A 428 8.89 -0.50 -9.47
CA THR A 428 10.27 -0.03 -9.65
C THR A 428 11.24 -0.86 -8.82
N ARG A 429 12.49 -0.94 -9.27
CA ARG A 429 13.59 -1.53 -8.51
C ARG A 429 14.09 -0.55 -7.44
N MET A 430 14.80 -1.06 -6.44
CA MET A 430 15.42 -0.22 -5.41
C MET A 430 16.90 -0.57 -5.20
N PRO A 431 17.83 0.40 -5.18
CA PRO A 431 19.24 0.11 -4.94
C PRO A 431 19.47 -0.49 -3.56
N LYS A 432 20.42 -1.44 -3.44
CA LYS A 432 20.75 -2.15 -2.19
C LYS A 432 21.08 -1.23 -1.03
N SER A 433 22.05 -0.34 -1.23
CA SER A 433 22.49 0.58 -0.18
C SER A 433 21.35 1.47 0.31
N LEU A 434 20.52 1.97 -0.61
CA LEU A 434 19.37 2.81 -0.27
C LEU A 434 18.28 2.03 0.49
N HIS A 435 17.88 0.85 0.01
CA HIS A 435 16.78 0.11 0.61
C HIS A 435 17.13 -0.47 1.98
N LEU A 436 18.32 -1.07 2.14
CA LEU A 436 18.75 -1.60 3.43
C LEU A 436 18.96 -0.50 4.46
N PHE A 437 19.47 0.67 4.05
CA PHE A 437 19.54 1.85 4.92
C PHE A 437 18.15 2.24 5.40
N TYR A 438 17.16 2.26 4.50
CA TYR A 438 15.78 2.60 4.83
C TYR A 438 15.16 1.62 5.84
N LEU A 439 15.29 0.32 5.60
CA LEU A 439 14.74 -0.71 6.50
C LEU A 439 15.41 -0.67 7.89
N ARG A 440 16.73 -0.56 7.95
CA ARG A 440 17.49 -0.57 9.21
C ARG A 440 17.26 0.71 10.02
N ASN A 441 17.44 1.88 9.41
CA ASN A 441 17.41 3.14 10.16
C ASN A 441 15.99 3.60 10.49
N PHE A 442 14.99 3.29 9.66
CA PHE A 442 13.63 3.77 9.90
C PHE A 442 12.75 2.70 10.54
N TYR A 443 12.49 1.59 9.84
CA TYR A 443 11.58 0.56 10.37
C TYR A 443 12.14 -0.15 11.61
N LYS A 444 13.42 -0.51 11.61
CA LYS A 444 14.01 -1.24 12.73
C LYS A 444 14.41 -0.32 13.89
N ASP A 445 15.22 0.69 13.62
CA ASP A 445 15.85 1.51 14.69
C ASP A 445 15.10 2.81 15.01
N ASN A 446 14.12 3.21 14.19
CA ASN A 446 13.39 4.47 14.30
C ASN A 446 14.32 5.68 14.54
N ALA A 447 15.45 5.70 13.83
CA ALA A 447 16.61 6.54 14.13
C ALA A 447 16.34 8.04 13.96
N LEU A 448 15.41 8.43 13.08
CA LEU A 448 15.09 9.84 12.80
C LEU A 448 14.45 10.52 14.02
N THR A 449 13.39 9.94 14.60
CA THR A 449 12.70 10.55 15.75
C THR A 449 13.33 10.19 17.10
N THR A 450 14.17 9.17 17.15
CA THR A 450 15.00 8.88 18.34
C THR A 450 16.30 9.68 18.39
N GLY A 451 16.55 10.55 17.41
CA GLY A 451 17.72 11.45 17.39
C GLY A 451 19.04 10.73 17.16
N LYS A 452 19.02 9.54 16.55
CA LYS A 452 20.20 8.69 16.29
C LYS A 452 20.66 8.76 14.84
N LEU A 453 19.85 9.30 13.94
CA LEU A 453 20.16 9.36 12.52
C LEU A 453 21.15 10.49 12.20
N SER A 454 22.33 10.10 11.70
CA SER A 454 23.34 11.02 11.16
C SER A 454 23.52 10.79 9.67
N LEU A 455 23.45 11.85 8.87
CA LEU A 455 23.56 11.80 7.40
C LEU A 455 24.10 13.14 6.89
N GLY A 456 24.90 13.15 5.82
CA GLY A 456 25.47 14.40 5.28
C GLY A 456 26.38 15.17 6.25
N GLY A 457 26.97 14.46 7.23
CA GLY A 457 27.79 15.04 8.28
C GLY A 457 27.03 15.77 9.39
N GLU A 458 25.70 15.68 9.44
CA GLU A 458 24.87 16.31 10.46
C GLU A 458 24.10 15.26 11.29
N GLN A 459 23.97 15.51 12.60
CA GLN A 459 23.01 14.80 13.45
C GLN A 459 21.63 15.39 13.24
N LEU A 460 20.71 14.60 12.71
CA LEU A 460 19.40 15.08 12.29
C LEU A 460 18.44 15.23 13.48
N ASP A 461 17.71 16.34 13.50
CA ASP A 461 16.76 16.68 14.57
C ASP A 461 15.55 17.44 13.99
N LEU A 462 14.39 16.76 13.95
CA LEU A 462 13.15 17.34 13.43
C LEU A 462 12.64 18.53 14.27
N SER A 463 13.00 18.61 15.56
CA SER A 463 12.58 19.71 16.43
C SER A 463 13.23 21.05 16.04
N LYS A 464 14.31 21.02 15.25
CA LYS A 464 14.97 22.20 14.67
C LYS A 464 14.29 22.69 13.40
N VAL A 465 13.47 21.89 12.75
CA VAL A 465 12.74 22.28 11.53
C VAL A 465 11.63 23.25 11.91
N LYS A 466 11.77 24.53 11.51
CA LYS A 466 10.79 25.60 11.78
C LYS A 466 9.86 25.91 10.61
N THR A 467 10.08 25.27 9.47
CA THR A 467 9.24 25.35 8.27
C THR A 467 7.79 24.99 8.62
N PRO A 468 6.77 25.76 8.15
CA PRO A 468 5.37 25.37 8.29
C PRO A 468 5.08 24.05 7.59
N ILE A 469 4.45 23.12 8.31
CA ILE A 469 4.16 21.77 7.84
C ILE A 469 2.66 21.56 7.67
N TYR A 470 2.26 20.91 6.59
CA TYR A 470 0.95 20.29 6.43
C TYR A 470 1.10 18.77 6.37
N VAL A 471 0.35 18.03 7.17
CA VAL A 471 0.39 16.56 7.19
C VAL A 471 -0.98 16.02 6.82
N GLN A 472 -1.02 15.17 5.80
CA GLN A 472 -2.16 14.35 5.47
C GLN A 472 -1.89 12.90 5.85
N SER A 473 -2.83 12.29 6.55
CA SER A 473 -2.91 10.85 6.83
C SER A 473 -4.25 10.30 6.36
N SER A 474 -4.43 8.98 6.35
CA SER A 474 -5.73 8.37 6.03
C SER A 474 -6.18 7.41 7.13
N LYS A 475 -7.48 7.41 7.44
CA LYS A 475 -8.08 6.69 8.57
C LYS A 475 -7.84 5.17 8.50
N ASP A 476 -7.97 4.60 7.30
CA ASP A 476 -7.86 3.16 7.06
C ASP A 476 -6.54 2.79 6.36
N ASP A 477 -5.49 3.61 6.57
CA ASP A 477 -4.16 3.36 6.01
C ASP A 477 -3.42 2.27 6.80
N HIS A 478 -3.18 1.12 6.17
CA HIS A 478 -2.41 0.02 6.75
C HIS A 478 -0.91 0.06 6.39
N ILE A 479 -0.51 0.90 5.43
CA ILE A 479 0.88 1.04 4.97
C ILE A 479 1.60 2.13 5.78
N ALA A 480 0.94 3.28 5.94
CA ALA A 480 1.39 4.38 6.79
C ALA A 480 0.29 4.69 7.82
N PRO A 481 0.16 3.89 8.89
CA PRO A 481 -0.91 4.05 9.86
C PRO A 481 -0.97 5.47 10.40
N PHE A 482 -2.19 6.03 10.48
CA PHE A 482 -2.37 7.44 10.86
C PHE A 482 -1.74 7.75 12.23
N ARG A 483 -1.68 6.77 13.15
CA ARG A 483 -1.01 6.92 14.45
C ARG A 483 0.49 7.16 14.30
N SER A 484 1.14 6.41 13.41
CA SER A 484 2.55 6.58 13.05
C SER A 484 2.80 7.95 12.44
N VAL A 485 1.96 8.36 11.48
CA VAL A 485 2.03 9.68 10.83
C VAL A 485 1.79 10.81 11.84
N TYR A 486 0.85 10.64 12.78
CA TYR A 486 0.56 11.62 13.83
C TYR A 486 1.75 11.82 14.78
N ARG A 487 2.40 10.72 15.19
CA ARG A 487 3.64 10.78 15.99
C ARG A 487 4.73 11.56 15.26
N GLY A 488 4.94 11.27 13.97
CA GLY A 488 5.88 11.99 13.12
C GLY A 488 5.55 13.48 13.00
N ALA A 489 4.27 13.83 12.85
CA ALA A 489 3.80 15.21 12.76
C ALA A 489 4.21 16.03 14.01
N LYS A 490 4.14 15.44 15.20
CA LYS A 490 4.55 16.12 16.45
C LYS A 490 6.06 16.28 16.63
N ALA A 491 6.88 15.58 15.84
CA ALA A 491 8.34 15.66 15.97
C ALA A 491 8.91 16.97 15.39
N PHE A 492 8.16 17.65 14.51
CA PHE A 492 8.58 18.92 13.92
C PHE A 492 8.46 20.07 14.94
N GLY A 493 9.44 20.96 14.94
CA GLY A 493 9.45 22.10 15.86
C GLY A 493 8.82 23.39 15.34
N GLY A 494 8.25 23.38 14.14
CA GLY A 494 7.49 24.46 13.50
C GLY A 494 5.98 24.25 13.62
N PRO A 495 5.16 25.17 13.09
CA PRO A 495 3.71 25.00 13.10
C PRO A 495 3.29 23.86 12.17
N VAL A 496 2.40 22.99 12.65
CA VAL A 496 1.92 21.80 11.94
C VAL A 496 0.40 21.84 11.82
N THR A 497 -0.11 21.72 10.61
CA THR A 497 -1.53 21.47 10.33
C THR A 497 -1.70 20.00 10.00
N PHE A 498 -2.52 19.27 10.77
CA PHE A 498 -2.78 17.84 10.53
C PHE A 498 -4.19 17.63 10.00
N THR A 499 -4.32 16.77 8.99
CA THR A 499 -5.59 16.38 8.38
C THR A 499 -5.62 14.88 8.18
N MET A 500 -6.75 14.27 8.53
CA MET A 500 -6.99 12.84 8.29
C MET A 500 -8.05 12.70 7.21
N ALA A 501 -7.74 12.03 6.11
CA ALA A 501 -8.71 11.68 5.08
C ALA A 501 -9.40 10.35 5.42
N GLY A 502 -10.62 10.15 4.93
CA GLY A 502 -11.23 8.82 4.90
C GLY A 502 -10.51 7.87 3.93
N SER A 503 -10.85 6.58 3.99
CA SER A 503 -10.27 5.54 3.14
C SER A 503 -8.81 5.19 3.48
N GLY A 504 -8.20 4.34 2.65
CA GLY A 504 -6.84 3.81 2.84
C GLY A 504 -5.74 4.58 2.11
N HIS A 505 -4.52 4.03 2.11
CA HIS A 505 -3.27 4.68 1.68
C HIS A 505 -3.34 5.52 0.40
N ILE A 506 -3.90 4.95 -0.68
CA ILE A 506 -3.95 5.62 -1.98
C ILE A 506 -5.25 6.40 -2.13
N ALA A 507 -6.39 5.78 -1.83
CA ALA A 507 -7.71 6.39 -2.03
C ALA A 507 -7.97 7.58 -1.09
N GLY A 508 -7.31 7.64 0.08
CA GLY A 508 -7.34 8.80 0.96
C GLY A 508 -6.53 9.98 0.43
N VAL A 509 -5.35 9.71 -0.17
CA VAL A 509 -4.52 10.75 -0.81
C VAL A 509 -5.12 11.22 -2.13
N ILE A 510 -5.48 10.27 -3.01
CA ILE A 510 -6.01 10.51 -4.36
C ILE A 510 -7.53 10.55 -4.32
N ASN A 511 -8.07 11.64 -3.78
CA ASN A 511 -9.50 11.90 -3.72
C ASN A 511 -9.83 13.21 -4.44
N HIS A 512 -10.06 13.15 -5.75
CA HIS A 512 -10.39 14.34 -6.53
C HIS A 512 -11.69 15.00 -6.03
N PRO A 513 -11.75 16.33 -5.82
CA PRO A 513 -12.94 17.00 -5.27
C PRO A 513 -14.25 16.72 -6.01
N ASP A 514 -14.18 16.64 -7.34
CA ASP A 514 -15.37 16.37 -8.18
C ASP A 514 -15.94 14.96 -8.00
N ALA A 515 -15.16 14.02 -7.44
CA ALA A 515 -15.66 12.68 -7.14
C ALA A 515 -16.72 12.71 -6.02
N LYS A 516 -16.70 13.73 -5.15
CA LYS A 516 -17.61 13.90 -4.00
C LYS A 516 -17.70 12.63 -3.13
N LYS A 517 -16.55 11.97 -2.93
CA LYS A 517 -16.41 10.75 -2.13
C LYS A 517 -15.69 11.04 -0.82
N TYR A 518 -15.98 10.17 0.16
CA TYR A 518 -15.37 10.17 1.48
C TYR A 518 -15.58 11.51 2.22
N GLN A 519 -14.77 11.69 3.25
CA GLN A 519 -14.76 12.81 4.17
C GLN A 519 -13.32 13.05 4.62
N HIS A 520 -13.09 14.13 5.33
CA HIS A 520 -11.83 14.39 6.00
C HIS A 520 -12.07 15.07 7.33
N TRP A 521 -11.12 14.92 8.25
CA TRP A 521 -11.16 15.50 9.58
C TRP A 521 -10.04 16.52 9.75
N THR A 522 -10.37 17.65 10.35
CA THR A 522 -9.42 18.71 10.68
C THR A 522 -9.54 19.09 12.17
N ASN A 523 -8.49 19.72 12.69
CA ASN A 523 -8.47 20.25 14.05
C ASN A 523 -7.50 21.43 14.09
N ASP A 524 -7.83 22.46 14.87
CA ASP A 524 -6.96 23.62 15.05
C ASP A 524 -5.69 23.29 15.85
N GLY A 525 -5.75 22.25 16.69
CA GLY A 525 -4.66 21.82 17.56
C GLY A 525 -4.01 20.49 17.15
N LEU A 526 -2.87 20.22 17.78
CA LEU A 526 -2.15 18.93 17.69
C LEU A 526 -1.88 18.41 19.11
N PRO A 527 -2.90 17.89 19.84
CA PRO A 527 -2.78 17.47 21.23
C PRO A 527 -1.76 16.33 21.41
N GLY A 528 -1.39 16.11 22.68
CA GLY A 528 -0.39 15.10 23.04
C GLY A 528 -0.77 13.68 22.59
N ASP A 529 -2.03 13.30 22.77
CA ASP A 529 -2.55 11.99 22.37
C ASP A 529 -3.34 12.07 21.06
N VAL A 530 -3.25 11.02 20.24
CA VAL A 530 -3.97 10.96 18.96
C VAL A 530 -5.47 10.67 19.16
N GLY A 531 -5.85 9.98 20.23
CA GLY A 531 -7.24 9.79 20.63
C GLY A 531 -7.92 11.12 20.96
N ASP A 532 -7.22 12.02 21.65
CA ASP A 532 -7.70 13.38 21.91
C ASP A 532 -7.90 14.18 20.61
N TRP A 533 -6.97 14.03 19.64
CA TRP A 533 -7.13 14.67 18.33
C TRP A 533 -8.37 14.14 17.60
N ILE A 534 -8.57 12.82 17.57
CA ILE A 534 -9.75 12.19 16.95
C ILE A 534 -11.04 12.67 17.63
N ALA A 535 -11.08 12.69 18.96
CA ALA A 535 -12.27 13.05 19.72
C ALA A 535 -12.70 14.51 19.53
N SER A 536 -11.76 15.40 19.19
CA SER A 536 -12.00 16.83 19.00
C SER A 536 -11.97 17.28 17.54
N ALA A 537 -11.70 16.38 16.59
CA ALA A 537 -11.62 16.74 15.17
C ALA A 537 -13.02 16.98 14.56
N GLU A 538 -13.11 17.97 13.69
CA GLU A 538 -14.31 18.27 12.92
C GLU A 538 -14.32 17.46 11.62
N GLU A 539 -15.43 16.77 11.34
CA GLU A 539 -15.63 16.04 10.09
C GLU A 539 -16.20 16.96 9.00
N HIS A 540 -15.55 16.98 7.84
CA HIS A 540 -15.99 17.69 6.64
C HIS A 540 -16.25 16.71 5.50
N PRO A 541 -17.36 16.86 4.76
CA PRO A 541 -17.66 15.99 3.62
C PRO A 541 -16.71 16.24 2.45
N GLY A 542 -16.39 15.18 1.70
CA GLY A 542 -15.62 15.26 0.46
C GLY A 542 -14.10 15.32 0.66
N SER A 543 -13.41 15.73 -0.41
CA SER A 543 -11.95 15.77 -0.48
C SER A 543 -11.32 16.80 0.44
N TRP A 544 -10.16 16.47 1.00
CA TRP A 544 -9.30 17.38 1.75
C TRP A 544 -8.45 18.31 0.86
N TRP A 545 -8.38 18.05 -0.46
CA TRP A 545 -7.55 18.86 -1.36
C TRP A 545 -7.88 20.36 -1.30
N PRO A 546 -9.15 20.81 -1.27
CA PRO A 546 -9.46 22.23 -1.17
C PRO A 546 -8.96 22.87 0.14
N HIS A 547 -9.02 22.15 1.26
CA HIS A 547 -8.47 22.59 2.55
C HIS A 547 -6.95 22.78 2.44
N TRP A 548 -6.24 21.79 1.89
CA TRP A 548 -4.80 21.90 1.65
C TRP A 548 -4.44 23.03 0.68
N ALA A 549 -5.16 23.20 -0.43
CA ALA A 549 -4.87 24.27 -1.38
C ALA A 549 -5.09 25.66 -0.79
N ALA A 550 -6.07 25.84 0.11
CA ALA A 550 -6.23 27.09 0.85
C ALA A 550 -5.02 27.36 1.76
N TRP A 551 -4.58 26.34 2.52
CA TRP A 551 -3.37 26.43 3.36
C TRP A 551 -2.10 26.75 2.55
N LEU A 552 -1.95 26.10 1.39
CA LEU A 552 -0.80 26.28 0.51
C LEU A 552 -0.81 27.66 -0.15
N ARG A 553 -1.96 28.10 -0.69
CA ARG A 553 -2.11 29.41 -1.35
C ARG A 553 -1.73 30.56 -0.43
N ALA A 554 -2.09 30.50 0.86
CA ALA A 554 -1.70 31.49 1.85
C ALA A 554 -0.17 31.62 2.04
N ARG A 555 0.61 30.65 1.54
CA ARG A 555 2.07 30.56 1.63
C ARG A 555 2.75 30.62 0.27
N SER A 556 2.01 30.84 -0.83
CA SER A 556 2.58 30.78 -2.18
C SER A 556 2.86 32.16 -2.80
N GLY A 557 2.82 33.24 -2.00
CA GLY A 557 3.13 34.59 -2.46
C GLY A 557 2.01 35.22 -3.29
N SER A 558 2.37 36.21 -4.09
CA SER A 558 1.43 36.96 -4.92
C SER A 558 1.03 36.19 -6.19
N GLN A 559 -0.01 36.63 -6.90
CA GLN A 559 -0.34 36.13 -8.23
C GLN A 559 0.52 36.84 -9.27
N ILE A 560 1.15 36.08 -10.15
CA ILE A 560 2.02 36.55 -11.23
C ILE A 560 1.56 35.94 -12.57
N PRO A 561 1.96 36.50 -13.73
CA PRO A 561 1.70 35.86 -15.02
C PRO A 561 2.18 34.40 -15.04
N ALA A 562 1.39 33.53 -15.68
CA ALA A 562 1.68 32.10 -15.75
C ALA A 562 3.05 31.79 -16.39
N ARG A 563 3.78 30.84 -15.80
CA ARG A 563 5.11 30.41 -16.26
C ARG A 563 5.00 29.40 -17.38
N ASP A 564 5.50 29.74 -18.56
CA ASP A 564 5.68 28.80 -19.67
C ASP A 564 6.96 27.97 -19.45
N PRO A 565 6.89 26.64 -19.32
CA PRO A 565 8.07 25.79 -19.12
C PRO A 565 9.14 25.94 -20.20
N ILE A 566 8.76 26.35 -21.42
CA ILE A 566 9.68 26.50 -22.55
C ILE A 566 10.47 27.82 -22.48
N LYS A 567 9.91 28.85 -21.84
CA LYS A 567 10.51 30.19 -21.75
C LYS A 567 11.41 30.38 -20.52
N GLY A 568 11.51 29.35 -19.67
CA GLY A 568 12.39 29.37 -18.51
C GLY A 568 13.88 29.27 -18.89
N PRO A 569 14.79 29.52 -17.94
CA PRO A 569 16.24 29.48 -18.17
C PRO A 569 16.77 28.06 -18.41
N LEU A 570 16.08 27.01 -17.95
CA LEU A 570 16.44 25.63 -18.26
C LEU A 570 15.78 25.20 -19.58
N LYS A 571 16.59 24.68 -20.49
CA LYS A 571 16.12 24.21 -21.80
C LYS A 571 15.32 22.91 -21.63
N PRO A 572 14.07 22.83 -22.14
CA PRO A 572 13.32 21.58 -22.16
C PRO A 572 14.08 20.45 -22.86
N LEU A 573 14.06 19.26 -22.25
CA LEU A 573 14.71 18.05 -22.77
C LEU A 573 13.74 17.22 -23.62
N GLU A 574 12.53 16.98 -23.11
CA GLU A 574 11.46 16.22 -23.77
C GLU A 574 10.10 16.56 -23.14
N ASP A 575 9.03 16.01 -23.71
CA ASP A 575 7.67 16.20 -23.21
C ASP A 575 7.40 15.32 -21.98
N ALA A 576 6.57 15.81 -21.06
CA ALA A 576 6.01 14.97 -20.01
C ALA A 576 5.24 13.79 -20.65
N PRO A 577 5.28 12.57 -20.07
CA PRO A 577 5.71 12.29 -18.70
C PRO A 577 7.20 11.95 -18.53
N GLY A 578 8.02 12.15 -19.58
CA GLY A 578 9.46 11.85 -19.58
C GLY A 578 9.78 10.38 -19.84
N SER A 579 11.04 10.07 -20.11
CA SER A 579 11.52 8.73 -20.46
C SER A 579 11.76 7.83 -19.25
N PHE A 580 12.08 8.38 -18.06
CA PHE A 580 12.33 7.57 -16.86
C PHE A 580 11.11 6.78 -16.42
N VAL A 581 9.92 7.39 -16.47
CA VAL A 581 8.67 6.72 -16.09
C VAL A 581 8.26 5.61 -17.07
N MET A 582 8.76 5.67 -18.31
CA MET A 582 8.45 4.69 -19.36
C MET A 582 9.25 3.39 -19.19
N VAL A 583 10.30 3.39 -18.37
CA VAL A 583 11.13 2.20 -18.11
C VAL A 583 10.30 1.16 -17.37
N LYS A 584 10.13 -0.01 -18.00
CA LYS A 584 9.50 -1.17 -17.38
C LYS A 584 10.53 -2.00 -16.64
N SER A 585 10.20 -2.45 -15.44
CA SER A 585 10.98 -3.50 -14.77
C SER A 585 10.76 -4.81 -15.54
N GLN A 586 11.84 -5.38 -16.08
CA GLN A 586 11.79 -6.78 -16.53
C GLN A 586 11.66 -7.67 -15.29
N PRO A 587 10.80 -8.71 -15.33
CA PRO A 587 10.62 -9.66 -14.23
C PRO A 587 11.92 -10.39 -13.86
#